data_AF-A0AAN6GJW7-F1
#
_entry.id   AF-A0AAN6GJW7-F1
#
_cell.length_a   1.000
_cell.length_b   1.000
_cell.length_c   1.000
_cell.angle_alpha   90.00
_cell.angle_beta   90.00
_cell.angle_gamma   90.00
#
_symmetry.space_group_name_H-M   'P 1'
#
loop_
_entity.id
_entity.type
_entity.pdbx_description
1 polymer ?
#
loop_
_entity_poly.entity_id
_entity_poly.type
_entity_poly.pdbx_seq_one_letter_code
_entity_poly.pdbx_strand_id
1 'polypeptide(L)'
;MSVRGYAPSATPARSEMTAPTGAQNFGRTPLRTPLRDNLGLNADDGASMMAGLTSRSEKLARLAAKRDLRMGLASLPAPKNEFDIVVDDVDAEGDQTEADELAELGLTGEEDMADRDARIAKLRAERQQLELARRSQAVQRGLPRPPEVDPTHIKSFFAANPISAAADADTRAQRLVDEEMARLIEDDCVVHPVPGSRYPGGAKSRLPVLSDNLLQAARDAVQQELASSLGFPGAKADVIVRLTTAQLQPEEDGSDSAALKELEASLSNARLDRVWHPDEQAWVSRADLSSADIKRGYAALLENAREAMGRYASNSGKDEKRLAKLLGGYQARSQGMRTKLVEAFSALTQAALAQEAYVRLEKEEQVSYQDRIERLTEEVNKLVNKEAVAQRDFKVLDDERRALREEIEDLQVQVDMLEAEAMNEEALAT
;
A
#
# COMPACT_ATOMS: atom_id res chain seq x y z
N MET A 1 58.89 35.31 6.45
CA MET A 1 58.64 35.34 7.91
C MET A 1 57.48 36.29 8.16
N SER A 2 56.43 36.03 8.92
CA SER A 2 55.78 34.82 9.42
C SER A 2 54.34 35.29 9.73
N VAL A 3 53.34 34.59 9.21
CA VAL A 3 51.92 34.92 9.36
C VAL A 3 51.41 34.41 10.72
N ARG A 4 50.55 35.16 11.40
CA ARG A 4 49.72 34.64 12.50
C ARG A 4 48.32 35.24 12.45
N GLY A 5 47.36 34.40 12.08
CA GLY A 5 45.93 34.61 12.32
C GLY A 5 45.55 34.16 13.73
N TYR A 6 44.56 34.82 14.30
CA TYR A 6 43.99 34.54 15.62
C TYR A 6 42.48 34.34 15.44
N ALA A 7 41.94 33.26 16.01
CA ALA A 7 40.54 33.19 16.40
C ALA A 7 40.40 32.31 17.67
N PRO A 8 39.45 32.63 18.59
CA PRO A 8 39.50 32.21 19.99
C PRO A 8 38.30 31.34 20.45
N SER A 9 38.39 30.88 21.71
CA SER A 9 37.31 30.51 22.66
C SER A 9 36.47 29.24 22.39
N ALA A 10 35.98 28.46 23.36
CA ALA A 10 36.19 28.25 24.79
C ALA A 10 35.27 27.06 25.20
N THR A 11 35.83 25.95 25.71
CA THR A 11 35.46 25.14 26.92
C THR A 11 33.98 24.86 27.32
N PRO A 12 33.64 23.79 28.10
CA PRO A 12 34.49 22.79 28.75
C PRO A 12 34.01 21.30 28.71
N ALA A 13 34.92 20.41 29.10
CA ALA A 13 34.67 19.02 29.48
C ALA A 13 34.63 18.86 31.01
N ARG A 14 33.92 17.84 31.52
CA ARG A 14 33.97 17.40 32.93
C ARG A 14 34.12 15.87 33.03
N SER A 15 35.32 15.45 33.46
CA SER A 15 35.71 14.41 34.47
C SER A 15 34.82 13.15 34.61
N GLU A 16 35.31 11.95 34.22
CA GLU A 16 35.92 10.87 35.07
C GLU A 16 34.89 10.14 35.96
N MET A 17 34.93 8.84 36.28
CA MET A 17 35.87 7.72 36.18
C MET A 17 35.06 6.44 36.52
N THR A 18 35.38 5.29 35.92
CA THR A 18 35.70 3.98 36.58
C THR A 18 35.55 2.81 35.58
N ALA A 19 36.69 2.21 35.23
CA ALA A 19 36.86 0.84 34.70
C ALA A 19 36.83 -0.17 35.90
N PRO A 20 37.05 -1.52 35.77
CA PRO A 20 37.65 -2.31 34.68
C PRO A 20 36.81 -3.57 34.35
N THR A 21 37.03 -4.42 33.34
CA THR A 21 38.19 -5.20 32.85
C THR A 21 37.75 -5.75 31.49
N GLY A 22 38.47 -5.63 30.38
CA GLY A 22 39.70 -6.36 30.08
C GLY A 22 39.77 -6.68 28.57
N ALA A 23 40.97 -6.56 28.01
CA ALA A 23 41.47 -7.10 26.74
C ALA A 23 41.05 -6.46 25.39
N GLN A 24 41.89 -5.50 24.96
CA GLN A 24 42.72 -5.50 23.72
C GLN A 24 42.08 -5.69 22.33
N ASN A 25 42.19 -4.60 21.55
CA ASN A 25 42.44 -4.43 20.09
C ASN A 25 42.23 -5.62 19.13
N PHE A 26 41.54 -5.38 18.01
CA PHE A 26 42.16 -5.07 16.69
C PHE A 26 41.07 -4.94 15.61
N GLY A 27 41.22 -3.96 14.72
CA GLY A 27 40.20 -3.57 13.74
C GLY A 27 39.89 -4.63 12.68
N ARG A 28 38.61 -4.73 12.30
CA ARG A 28 38.12 -5.37 11.08
C ARG A 28 36.80 -4.72 10.65
N THR A 29 36.70 -4.50 9.34
CA THR A 29 35.67 -3.81 8.56
C THR A 29 34.20 -4.18 8.87
N PRO A 30 33.24 -3.22 8.81
CA PRO A 30 31.84 -3.45 9.16
C PRO A 30 31.02 -3.87 7.93
N LEU A 31 31.08 -5.15 7.55
CA LEU A 31 30.15 -5.75 6.58
C LEU A 31 29.89 -7.21 6.95
N ARG A 32 29.06 -7.43 7.99
CA ARG A 32 28.15 -8.59 8.11
C ARG A 32 27.43 -8.56 9.45
N THR A 33 26.10 -8.61 9.37
CA THR A 33 25.19 -8.79 10.51
C THR A 33 25.27 -10.24 11.01
N PRO A 34 25.52 -10.49 12.31
CA PRO A 34 25.30 -11.81 12.88
C PRO A 34 23.87 -11.88 13.43
N LEU A 35 22.95 -12.43 12.63
CA LEU A 35 21.71 -12.98 13.18
C LEU A 35 21.71 -14.48 12.93
N ARG A 36 21.79 -15.22 14.04
CA ARG A 36 21.81 -16.68 14.15
C ARG A 36 20.56 -17.27 13.48
N ASP A 37 20.78 -18.09 12.47
CA ASP A 37 19.78 -18.99 11.90
C ASP A 37 19.98 -20.38 12.53
N ASN A 38 18.98 -20.84 13.29
CA ASN A 38 18.98 -22.15 13.94
C ASN A 38 18.53 -23.30 13.01
N LEU A 39 18.39 -23.04 11.70
CA LEU A 39 17.97 -24.06 10.71
C LEU A 39 19.02 -24.33 9.62
N GLY A 40 20.24 -23.81 9.73
CA GLY A 40 21.37 -24.25 8.92
C GLY A 40 21.24 -24.00 7.40
N LEU A 41 20.33 -23.12 6.98
CA LEU A 41 20.01 -22.89 5.56
C LEU A 41 21.02 -22.00 4.83
N ASN A 42 21.97 -21.37 5.55
CA ASN A 42 22.99 -20.48 4.98
C ASN A 42 24.42 -21.05 5.00
N ALA A 43 24.60 -22.36 5.21
CA ALA A 43 25.92 -22.99 5.14
C ALA A 43 26.51 -23.05 3.71
N ASP A 44 25.70 -22.84 2.68
CA ASP A 44 26.05 -23.21 1.30
C ASP A 44 26.69 -22.14 0.43
N ASP A 45 26.88 -20.91 0.91
CA ASP A 45 27.32 -19.82 0.02
C ASP A 45 28.84 -19.56 0.01
N GLY A 46 29.63 -20.41 0.67
CA GLY A 46 31.09 -20.34 0.66
C GLY A 46 31.81 -21.53 0.02
N ALA A 47 31.16 -22.70 -0.05
CA ALA A 47 31.77 -23.95 -0.52
C ALA A 47 31.21 -24.46 -1.86
N SER A 48 30.04 -23.98 -2.30
CA SER A 48 29.39 -24.43 -3.55
C SER A 48 30.03 -23.88 -4.83
N MET A 49 30.91 -22.88 -4.76
CA MET A 49 31.63 -22.37 -5.93
C MET A 49 32.85 -23.24 -6.36
N MET A 50 33.22 -24.28 -5.58
CA MET A 50 34.36 -25.17 -5.89
C MET A 50 34.06 -26.67 -5.77
N ALA A 51 32.80 -27.05 -5.53
CA ALA A 51 32.39 -28.43 -5.29
C ALA A 51 32.01 -29.24 -6.56
N GLY A 52 32.33 -28.75 -7.76
CA GLY A 52 31.96 -29.41 -9.03
C GLY A 52 33.09 -30.11 -9.80
N LEU A 53 34.34 -30.13 -9.31
CA LEU A 53 35.48 -30.50 -10.16
C LEU A 53 36.07 -31.90 -9.92
N THR A 54 35.68 -32.63 -8.86
CA THR A 54 36.14 -34.02 -8.68
C THR A 54 35.10 -34.91 -7.98
N SER A 55 34.90 -36.14 -8.46
CA SER A 55 34.02 -37.14 -7.82
C SER A 55 34.42 -37.50 -6.38
N ARG A 56 35.65 -37.16 -5.97
CA ARG A 56 36.15 -37.31 -4.61
C ARG A 56 35.69 -36.19 -3.67
N SER A 57 35.52 -34.96 -4.16
CA SER A 57 35.03 -33.85 -3.34
C SER A 57 33.56 -34.01 -2.98
N GLU A 58 32.73 -34.48 -3.91
CA GLU A 58 31.30 -34.77 -3.63
C GLU A 58 31.12 -35.88 -2.59
N LYS A 59 31.95 -36.93 -2.65
CA LYS A 59 31.92 -38.02 -1.65
C LYS A 59 32.28 -37.51 -0.26
N LEU A 60 33.26 -36.62 -0.14
CA LEU A 60 33.65 -36.02 1.13
C LEU A 60 32.56 -35.08 1.68
N ALA A 61 31.93 -34.26 0.82
CA ALA A 61 30.82 -33.40 1.21
C ALA A 61 29.62 -34.21 1.72
N ARG A 62 29.25 -35.30 1.02
CA ARG A 62 28.19 -36.23 1.48
C ARG A 62 28.54 -36.93 2.78
N LEU A 63 29.81 -37.28 3.01
CA LEU A 63 30.25 -37.88 4.27
C LEU A 63 30.24 -36.89 5.43
N ALA A 64 30.56 -35.61 5.17
CA ALA A 64 30.43 -34.54 6.15
C ALA A 64 28.96 -34.31 6.53
N ALA A 65 28.07 -34.14 5.55
CA ALA A 65 26.63 -34.00 5.78
C ALA A 65 26.03 -35.20 6.55
N LYS A 66 26.45 -36.43 6.22
CA LYS A 66 26.04 -37.63 6.97
C LYS A 66 26.55 -37.64 8.41
N ARG A 67 27.76 -37.11 8.68
CA ARG A 67 28.30 -37.00 10.04
C ARG A 67 27.52 -35.96 10.85
N ASP A 68 27.20 -34.83 10.25
CA ASP A 68 26.46 -33.75 10.91
C ASP A 68 25.03 -34.20 11.24
N LEU A 69 24.34 -34.85 10.30
CA LEU A 69 23.03 -35.47 10.56
C LEU A 69 23.12 -36.56 11.63
N ARG A 70 24.17 -37.37 11.64
CA ARG A 70 24.33 -38.43 12.65
C ARG A 70 24.60 -37.85 14.04
N MET A 71 25.32 -36.73 14.14
CA MET A 71 25.50 -36.01 15.41
C MET A 71 24.20 -35.34 15.86
N GLY A 72 23.45 -34.73 14.93
CA GLY A 72 22.13 -34.17 15.22
C GLY A 72 21.14 -35.22 15.71
N LEU A 73 21.04 -36.35 15.02
CA LEU A 73 20.17 -37.47 15.40
C LEU A 73 20.63 -38.18 16.68
N ALA A 74 21.93 -38.24 16.95
CA ALA A 74 22.44 -38.80 18.21
C ALA A 74 22.25 -37.87 19.42
N SER A 75 22.07 -36.57 19.19
CA SER A 75 21.73 -35.59 20.22
C SER A 75 20.25 -35.59 20.61
N LEU A 76 19.41 -36.31 19.85
CA LEU A 76 18.02 -36.51 20.22
C LEU A 76 17.94 -37.48 21.40
N PRO A 77 17.21 -37.13 22.48
CA PRO A 77 16.90 -38.05 23.56
C PRO A 77 16.30 -39.34 23.01
N ALA A 78 16.70 -40.49 23.57
CA ALA A 78 16.23 -41.80 23.09
C ALA A 78 14.69 -41.83 23.03
N PRO A 79 14.10 -42.35 21.94
CA PRO A 79 12.66 -42.30 21.73
C PRO A 79 11.97 -43.09 22.85
N LYS A 80 11.29 -42.36 23.74
CA LYS A 80 10.31 -42.95 24.65
C LYS A 80 8.99 -42.96 23.89
N ASN A 81 8.64 -44.13 23.34
CA ASN A 81 7.30 -44.38 22.82
C ASN A 81 6.33 -44.52 23.99
N GLU A 82 5.98 -43.40 24.59
CA GLU A 82 4.84 -43.24 25.50
C GLU A 82 4.01 -42.08 24.95
N PHE A 83 3.42 -42.28 23.77
CA PHE A 83 2.32 -41.46 23.30
C PHE A 83 1.05 -42.23 23.62
N ASP A 84 0.42 -41.90 24.75
CA ASP A 84 -1.01 -42.15 24.90
C ASP A 84 -1.67 -41.11 24.01
N ILE A 85 -2.05 -41.53 22.80
CA ILE A 85 -2.84 -40.71 21.88
C ILE A 85 -4.21 -40.63 22.54
N VAL A 86 -4.39 -39.66 23.41
CA VAL A 86 -5.72 -39.16 23.74
C VAL A 86 -6.22 -38.52 22.47
N VAL A 87 -6.92 -39.33 21.67
CA VAL A 87 -7.83 -38.85 20.65
C VAL A 87 -8.86 -38.04 21.43
N ASP A 88 -8.69 -36.72 21.48
CA ASP A 88 -9.81 -35.86 21.84
C ASP A 88 -10.87 -36.12 20.75
N ASP A 89 -12.04 -36.65 21.14
CA ASP A 89 -13.15 -37.08 20.27
C ASP A 89 -13.74 -35.96 19.37
N VAL A 90 -13.11 -34.78 19.32
CA VAL A 90 -13.57 -33.61 18.57
C VAL A 90 -13.01 -33.50 17.14
N ASP A 91 -11.90 -34.19 16.83
CA ASP A 91 -11.28 -34.12 15.49
C ASP A 91 -11.44 -35.43 14.67
N ALA A 92 -12.00 -36.49 15.26
CA ALA A 92 -12.17 -37.79 14.59
C ALA A 92 -13.31 -37.83 13.55
N GLU A 93 -14.23 -36.86 13.56
CA GLU A 93 -15.35 -36.83 12.61
C GLU A 93 -14.95 -36.34 11.20
N GLY A 94 -13.86 -35.58 11.07
CA GLY A 94 -13.38 -35.08 9.77
C GLY A 94 -12.56 -36.11 8.97
N ASP A 95 -11.69 -36.85 9.65
CA ASP A 95 -10.80 -37.84 9.02
C ASP A 95 -11.50 -39.17 8.70
N GLN A 96 -12.55 -39.54 9.44
CA GLN A 96 -13.33 -40.75 9.16
C GLN A 96 -14.14 -40.63 7.87
N THR A 97 -14.68 -39.46 7.55
CA THR A 97 -15.40 -39.23 6.29
C THR A 97 -14.50 -39.39 5.06
N GLU A 98 -13.24 -38.96 5.12
CA GLU A 98 -12.33 -39.10 3.98
C GLU A 98 -11.92 -40.57 3.77
N ALA A 99 -11.68 -41.30 4.85
CA ALA A 99 -11.30 -42.71 4.80
C ALA A 99 -12.47 -43.62 4.32
N ASP A 100 -13.70 -43.35 4.76
CA ASP A 100 -14.88 -44.10 4.31
C ASP A 100 -15.27 -43.77 2.86
N GLU A 101 -15.11 -42.52 2.42
CA GLU A 101 -15.32 -42.12 1.02
C GLU A 101 -14.28 -42.77 0.07
N LEU A 102 -13.03 -42.88 0.51
CA LEU A 102 -11.96 -43.56 -0.24
C LEU A 102 -12.21 -45.07 -0.37
N ALA A 103 -12.81 -45.69 0.65
CA ALA A 103 -13.16 -47.10 0.66
C ALA A 103 -14.38 -47.40 -0.24
N GLU A 104 -15.38 -46.51 -0.28
CA GLU A 104 -16.58 -46.64 -1.13
C GLU A 104 -16.24 -46.57 -2.64
N LEU A 105 -15.13 -45.92 -3.01
CA LEU A 105 -14.72 -45.72 -4.40
C LEU A 105 -13.82 -46.82 -4.99
N GLY A 106 -13.47 -47.85 -4.21
CA GLY A 106 -12.79 -49.06 -4.71
C GLY A 106 -11.36 -48.85 -5.26
N LEU A 107 -10.70 -47.71 -4.99
CA LEU A 107 -9.33 -47.45 -5.45
C LEU A 107 -8.29 -48.10 -4.53
N THR A 108 -8.07 -49.40 -4.75
CA THR A 108 -7.01 -50.20 -4.10
C THR A 108 -5.90 -50.58 -5.10
N GLY A 109 -5.39 -49.59 -5.84
CA GLY A 109 -4.31 -49.78 -6.82
C GLY A 109 -3.10 -48.90 -6.54
N GLU A 110 -1.90 -49.43 -6.81
CA GLU A 110 -0.63 -48.70 -6.85
C GLU A 110 -0.60 -47.80 -8.12
N GLU A 111 -1.37 -46.72 -8.11
CA GLU A 111 -1.29 -45.64 -9.11
C GLU A 111 -0.43 -44.48 -8.55
N ASP A 112 0.16 -43.67 -9.43
CA ASP A 112 0.90 -42.46 -9.05
C ASP A 112 -0.01 -41.56 -8.19
N MET A 113 0.50 -41.09 -7.04
CA MET A 113 -0.29 -40.33 -6.05
C MET A 113 -1.00 -39.12 -6.69
N ALA A 114 -0.38 -38.47 -7.67
CA ALA A 114 -0.95 -37.33 -8.38
C ALA A 114 -2.18 -37.69 -9.24
N ASP A 115 -2.21 -38.87 -9.86
CA ASP A 115 -3.32 -39.30 -10.72
C ASP A 115 -4.52 -39.75 -9.88
N ARG A 116 -4.25 -40.40 -8.75
CA ARG A 116 -5.27 -40.75 -7.75
C ARG A 116 -5.93 -39.50 -7.17
N ASP A 117 -5.12 -38.52 -6.76
CA ASP A 117 -5.61 -37.26 -6.21
C ASP A 117 -6.42 -36.47 -7.24
N ALA A 118 -5.98 -36.44 -8.51
CA ALA A 118 -6.73 -35.80 -9.58
C ALA A 118 -8.09 -36.46 -9.83
N ARG A 119 -8.17 -37.80 -9.78
CA ARG A 119 -9.42 -38.55 -9.94
C ARG A 119 -10.37 -38.36 -8.77
N ILE A 120 -9.85 -38.38 -7.54
CA ILE A 120 -10.64 -38.10 -6.33
C ILE A 120 -11.14 -36.66 -6.36
N ALA A 121 -10.28 -35.70 -6.70
CA ALA A 121 -10.67 -34.29 -6.84
C ALA A 121 -11.76 -34.11 -7.90
N LYS A 122 -11.66 -34.80 -9.05
CA LYS A 122 -12.69 -34.77 -10.09
C LYS A 122 -14.03 -35.32 -9.59
N LEU A 123 -14.02 -36.46 -8.91
CA LEU A 123 -15.24 -37.07 -8.40
C LEU A 123 -15.87 -36.25 -7.26
N ARG A 124 -15.04 -35.67 -6.39
CA ARG A 124 -15.49 -34.70 -5.36
C ARG A 124 -16.12 -33.48 -6.02
N ALA A 125 -15.50 -32.93 -7.07
CA ALA A 125 -16.04 -31.80 -7.81
C ALA A 125 -17.38 -32.15 -8.49
N GLU A 126 -17.51 -33.33 -9.09
CA GLU A 126 -18.76 -33.81 -9.69
C GLU A 126 -19.86 -33.98 -8.63
N ARG A 127 -19.56 -34.59 -7.48
CA ARG A 127 -20.49 -34.71 -6.34
C ARG A 127 -20.93 -33.33 -5.84
N GLN A 128 -19.98 -32.41 -5.64
CA GLN A 128 -20.28 -31.04 -5.20
C GLN A 128 -21.14 -30.28 -6.22
N GLN A 129 -20.93 -30.49 -7.52
CA GLN A 129 -21.76 -29.88 -8.56
C GLN A 129 -23.19 -30.43 -8.54
N LEU A 130 -23.36 -31.75 -8.37
CA LEU A 130 -24.68 -32.37 -8.23
C LEU A 130 -25.40 -31.89 -6.97
N GLU A 131 -24.69 -31.81 -5.84
CA GLU A 131 -25.23 -31.24 -4.61
C GLU A 131 -25.63 -29.79 -4.79
N LEU A 132 -24.77 -28.96 -5.40
CA LEU A 132 -25.10 -27.56 -5.71
C LEU A 132 -26.34 -27.48 -6.59
N ALA A 133 -26.44 -28.32 -7.63
CA ALA A 133 -27.58 -28.35 -8.56
C ALA A 133 -28.90 -28.79 -7.89
N ARG A 134 -28.82 -29.52 -6.77
CA ARG A 134 -29.96 -29.89 -5.91
C ARG A 134 -30.39 -28.78 -4.95
N ARG A 135 -29.49 -27.86 -4.61
CA ARG A 135 -29.81 -26.71 -3.72
C ARG A 135 -30.84 -25.78 -4.37
N SER A 136 -31.49 -24.96 -3.55
CA SER A 136 -32.41 -23.94 -4.03
C SER A 136 -31.69 -22.91 -4.92
N GLN A 137 -32.43 -22.29 -5.85
CA GLN A 137 -31.84 -21.25 -6.73
C GLN A 137 -31.33 -20.05 -5.93
N ALA A 138 -31.98 -19.72 -4.80
CA ALA A 138 -31.53 -18.64 -3.92
C ALA A 138 -30.17 -18.95 -3.28
N VAL A 139 -29.92 -20.22 -2.93
CA VAL A 139 -28.62 -20.69 -2.43
C VAL A 139 -27.57 -20.71 -3.53
N GLN A 140 -27.89 -21.28 -4.69
CA GLN A 140 -26.96 -21.36 -5.83
C GLN A 140 -26.47 -19.99 -6.30
N ARG A 141 -27.35 -18.98 -6.30
CA ARG A 141 -27.05 -17.63 -6.78
C ARG A 141 -26.54 -16.68 -5.69
N GLY A 142 -26.43 -17.15 -4.45
CA GLY A 142 -26.00 -16.32 -3.32
C GLY A 142 -26.89 -15.11 -3.07
N LEU A 143 -28.20 -15.22 -3.35
CA LEU A 143 -29.15 -14.14 -3.14
C LEU A 143 -29.34 -13.86 -1.64
N PRO A 144 -29.71 -12.61 -1.26
CA PRO A 144 -29.97 -12.29 0.14
C PRO A 144 -31.12 -13.16 0.67
N ARG A 145 -30.83 -13.90 1.75
CA ARG A 145 -31.80 -14.77 2.44
C ARG A 145 -32.03 -14.28 3.87
N PRO A 146 -33.23 -14.49 4.43
CA PRO A 146 -33.51 -14.14 5.82
C PRO A 146 -32.63 -14.97 6.79
N PRO A 147 -32.11 -14.36 7.87
CA PRO A 147 -31.28 -15.07 8.84
C PRO A 147 -32.09 -15.98 9.78
N GLU A 148 -33.34 -15.63 10.05
CA GLU A 148 -34.28 -16.40 10.86
C GLU A 148 -35.67 -16.26 10.28
N VAL A 149 -36.42 -17.36 10.31
CA VAL A 149 -37.75 -17.47 9.71
C VAL A 149 -38.67 -18.23 10.65
N ASP A 150 -39.84 -17.65 10.91
CA ASP A 150 -40.97 -18.36 11.50
C ASP A 150 -41.88 -18.88 10.37
N PRO A 151 -42.03 -20.21 10.20
CA PRO A 151 -42.83 -20.77 9.12
C PRO A 151 -44.32 -20.45 9.25
N THR A 152 -44.82 -20.17 10.46
CA THR A 152 -46.22 -19.79 10.66
C THR A 152 -46.49 -18.38 10.15
N HIS A 153 -45.57 -17.46 10.43
CA HIS A 153 -45.63 -16.08 9.97
C HIS A 153 -45.48 -15.96 8.45
N ILE A 154 -44.59 -16.74 7.82
CA ILE A 154 -44.47 -16.74 6.35
C ILE A 154 -45.77 -17.23 5.69
N LYS A 155 -46.40 -18.28 6.24
CA LYS A 155 -47.66 -18.79 5.70
C LYS A 155 -48.80 -17.78 5.84
N SER A 156 -48.91 -17.09 6.98
CA SER A 156 -49.90 -16.03 7.14
C SER A 156 -49.62 -14.85 6.19
N PHE A 157 -48.35 -14.52 5.97
CA PHE A 157 -47.96 -13.50 5.01
C PHE A 157 -48.37 -13.85 3.57
N PHE A 158 -48.12 -15.08 3.11
CA PHE A 158 -48.55 -15.52 1.78
C PHE A 158 -50.09 -15.55 1.65
N ALA A 159 -50.79 -16.02 2.68
CA ALA A 159 -52.25 -16.02 2.70
C ALA A 159 -52.86 -14.60 2.63
N ALA A 160 -52.21 -13.61 3.24
CA ALA A 160 -52.62 -12.21 3.19
C ALA A 160 -52.29 -11.53 1.84
N ASN A 161 -51.36 -12.10 1.06
CA ASN A 161 -50.85 -11.51 -0.19
C ASN A 161 -50.89 -12.52 -1.35
N PRO A 162 -52.08 -12.94 -1.81
CA PRO A 162 -52.20 -13.87 -2.93
C PRO A 162 -51.71 -13.24 -4.24
N ILE A 163 -50.98 -14.03 -5.03
CA ILE A 163 -50.44 -13.61 -6.35
C ILE A 163 -51.56 -13.40 -7.39
N SER A 164 -52.63 -14.19 -7.30
CA SER A 164 -53.78 -14.12 -8.21
C SER A 164 -55.06 -13.84 -7.43
N ALA A 165 -55.87 -12.91 -7.95
CA ALA A 165 -57.22 -12.62 -7.45
C ALA A 165 -58.30 -13.53 -8.07
N ALA A 166 -57.91 -14.53 -8.87
CA ALA A 166 -58.83 -15.39 -9.62
C ALA A 166 -59.38 -16.57 -8.78
N ALA A 167 -60.36 -17.27 -9.36
CA ALA A 167 -61.23 -18.26 -8.71
C ALA A 167 -60.52 -19.48 -8.08
N ASP A 168 -61.28 -20.20 -7.25
CA ASP A 168 -60.87 -21.21 -6.24
C ASP A 168 -59.79 -22.24 -6.64
N ALA A 169 -59.70 -22.64 -7.91
CA ALA A 169 -58.75 -23.66 -8.37
C ALA A 169 -57.30 -23.14 -8.39
N ASP A 170 -57.09 -21.93 -8.90
CA ASP A 170 -55.78 -21.28 -8.95
C ASP A 170 -55.31 -20.93 -7.54
N THR A 171 -56.25 -20.52 -6.68
CA THR A 171 -56.01 -20.25 -5.26
C THR A 171 -55.57 -21.49 -4.49
N ARG A 172 -56.11 -22.67 -4.82
CA ARG A 172 -55.68 -23.94 -4.21
C ARG A 172 -54.27 -24.32 -4.64
N ALA A 173 -53.96 -24.21 -5.93
CA ALA A 173 -52.62 -24.47 -6.45
C ALA A 173 -51.59 -23.50 -5.81
N GLN A 174 -51.93 -22.21 -5.72
CA GLN A 174 -51.10 -21.20 -5.10
C GLN A 174 -50.81 -21.52 -3.63
N ARG A 175 -51.82 -21.90 -2.84
CA ARG A 175 -51.61 -22.29 -1.42
C ARG A 175 -50.64 -23.46 -1.26
N LEU A 176 -50.70 -24.45 -2.15
CA LEU A 176 -49.76 -25.58 -2.12
C LEU A 176 -48.33 -25.11 -2.42
N VAL A 177 -48.17 -24.20 -3.39
CA VAL A 177 -46.87 -23.60 -3.71
C VAL A 177 -46.35 -22.78 -2.52
N ASP A 178 -47.20 -21.98 -1.89
CA ASP A 178 -46.84 -21.14 -0.74
C ASP A 178 -46.42 -21.99 0.47
N GLU A 179 -47.12 -23.10 0.72
CA GLU A 179 -46.78 -24.04 1.80
C GLU A 179 -45.41 -24.70 1.58
N GLU A 180 -45.14 -25.17 0.36
CA GLU A 180 -43.84 -25.75 0.01
C GLU A 180 -42.73 -24.69 0.00
N MET A 181 -43.03 -23.47 -0.44
CA MET A 181 -42.09 -22.34 -0.41
C MET A 181 -41.69 -21.99 1.02
N ALA A 182 -42.65 -21.94 1.95
CA ALA A 182 -42.36 -21.69 3.36
C ALA A 182 -41.45 -22.78 3.97
N ARG A 183 -41.70 -24.06 3.63
CA ARG A 183 -40.86 -25.19 4.06
C ARG A 183 -39.44 -25.11 3.47
N LEU A 184 -39.33 -24.76 2.19
CA LEU A 184 -38.04 -24.63 1.52
C LEU A 184 -37.20 -23.49 2.12
N ILE A 185 -37.82 -22.35 2.42
CA ILE A 185 -37.14 -21.22 3.05
C ILE A 185 -36.65 -21.59 4.46
N GLU A 186 -37.46 -22.29 5.25
CA GLU A 186 -37.06 -22.78 6.58
C GLU A 186 -35.85 -23.72 6.50
N ASP A 187 -35.88 -24.69 5.57
CA ASP A 187 -34.79 -25.64 5.36
C ASP A 187 -33.50 -24.92 4.91
N ASP A 188 -33.61 -23.96 3.98
CA ASP A 188 -32.48 -23.13 3.53
C ASP A 188 -31.82 -22.34 4.68
N CYS A 189 -32.60 -21.79 5.61
CA CYS A 189 -32.07 -21.09 6.78
C CYS A 189 -31.30 -22.00 7.74
N VAL A 190 -31.67 -23.28 7.81
CA VAL A 190 -31.09 -24.29 8.73
C VAL A 190 -29.87 -24.97 8.10
N VAL A 191 -29.99 -25.41 6.84
CA VAL A 191 -28.94 -26.13 6.10
C VAL A 191 -27.88 -25.17 5.56
N HIS A 192 -28.29 -23.99 5.09
CA HIS A 192 -27.43 -22.99 4.45
C HIS A 192 -27.54 -21.59 5.12
N PRO A 193 -27.18 -21.49 6.42
CA PRO A 193 -27.31 -20.25 7.16
C PRO A 193 -26.47 -19.11 6.59
N VAL A 194 -27.03 -17.89 6.66
CA VAL A 194 -26.31 -16.65 6.37
C VAL A 194 -25.55 -16.16 7.61
N PRO A 195 -24.47 -15.36 7.45
CA PRO A 195 -23.75 -14.78 8.58
C PRO A 195 -24.69 -13.99 9.51
N GLY A 196 -24.67 -14.31 10.81
CA GLY A 196 -25.57 -13.69 11.80
C GLY A 196 -26.87 -14.45 12.05
N SER A 197 -27.08 -15.61 11.43
CA SER A 197 -28.16 -16.53 11.80
C SER A 197 -27.84 -17.32 13.08
N ARG A 198 -28.87 -17.92 13.69
CA ARG A 198 -28.75 -18.70 14.92
C ARG A 198 -28.15 -20.10 14.71
N TYR A 199 -28.20 -20.61 13.48
CA TYR A 199 -27.78 -21.97 13.17
C TYR A 199 -26.30 -22.01 12.75
N PRO A 200 -25.48 -22.92 13.29
CA PRO A 200 -24.04 -22.98 13.00
C PRO A 200 -23.70 -23.51 11.60
N GLY A 201 -24.70 -23.93 10.81
CA GLY A 201 -24.53 -24.54 9.48
C GLY A 201 -24.27 -26.04 9.54
N GLY A 202 -24.50 -26.73 8.41
CA GLY A 202 -24.24 -28.18 8.30
C GLY A 202 -25.37 -29.08 8.81
N ALA A 203 -26.53 -28.52 9.17
CA ALA A 203 -27.69 -29.34 9.49
C ALA A 203 -28.17 -30.11 8.24
N LYS A 204 -28.60 -31.37 8.44
CA LYS A 204 -29.21 -32.16 7.37
C LYS A 204 -30.60 -31.62 7.04
N SER A 205 -30.93 -31.55 5.75
CA SER A 205 -32.25 -31.12 5.30
C SER A 205 -33.32 -32.05 5.85
N ARG A 206 -34.48 -31.47 6.23
CA ARG A 206 -35.65 -32.24 6.66
C ARG A 206 -36.55 -32.62 5.50
N LEU A 207 -36.31 -32.03 4.33
CA LEU A 207 -37.07 -32.25 3.11
C LEU A 207 -36.73 -33.63 2.49
N PRO A 208 -37.72 -34.31 1.90
CA PRO A 208 -37.49 -35.58 1.21
C PRO A 208 -36.55 -35.39 0.00
N VAL A 209 -35.58 -36.29 -0.15
CA VAL A 209 -34.66 -36.27 -1.29
C VAL A 209 -35.43 -36.66 -2.56
N LEU A 210 -35.49 -35.75 -3.52
CA LEU A 210 -36.07 -35.98 -4.85
C LEU A 210 -34.98 -36.48 -5.81
N SER A 211 -35.32 -37.41 -6.71
CA SER A 211 -34.38 -37.88 -7.73
C SER A 211 -34.10 -36.78 -8.76
N ASP A 212 -32.86 -36.71 -9.25
CA ASP A 212 -32.42 -35.69 -10.23
C ASP A 212 -33.27 -35.70 -11.51
N ASN A 213 -33.71 -36.89 -11.97
CA ASN A 213 -34.57 -37.04 -13.14
C ASN A 213 -35.93 -36.33 -12.97
N LEU A 214 -36.54 -36.43 -11.78
CA LEU A 214 -37.82 -35.77 -11.48
C LEU A 214 -37.65 -34.26 -11.40
N LEU A 215 -36.56 -33.78 -10.81
CA LEU A 215 -36.25 -32.35 -10.76
C LEU A 215 -36.02 -31.78 -12.15
N GLN A 216 -35.32 -32.51 -13.02
CA GLN A 216 -35.11 -32.10 -14.40
C GLN A 216 -36.42 -32.08 -15.20
N ALA A 217 -37.25 -33.13 -15.09
CA ALA A 217 -38.56 -33.18 -15.75
C ALA A 217 -39.49 -32.04 -15.29
N ALA A 218 -39.48 -31.70 -13.99
CA ALA A 218 -40.25 -30.57 -13.47
C ALA A 218 -39.74 -29.22 -14.01
N ARG A 219 -38.41 -29.02 -14.10
CA ARG A 219 -37.80 -27.82 -14.70
C ARG A 219 -38.17 -27.71 -16.18
N ASP A 220 -38.13 -28.81 -16.92
CA ASP A 220 -38.48 -28.86 -18.33
C ASP A 220 -39.97 -28.54 -18.56
N ALA A 221 -40.86 -29.03 -17.68
CA ALA A 221 -42.29 -28.71 -17.75
C ALA A 221 -42.57 -27.22 -17.53
N VAL A 222 -41.98 -26.61 -16.49
CA VAL A 222 -42.10 -25.17 -16.22
C VAL A 222 -41.52 -24.35 -17.38
N GLN A 223 -40.38 -24.80 -17.92
CA GLN A 223 -39.76 -24.15 -19.08
C GLN A 223 -40.68 -24.20 -20.31
N GLN A 224 -41.32 -25.33 -20.59
CA GLN A 224 -42.24 -25.48 -21.73
C GLN A 224 -43.47 -24.57 -21.59
N GLU A 225 -44.06 -24.46 -20.41
CA GLU A 225 -45.18 -23.57 -20.15
C GLU A 225 -44.78 -22.10 -20.33
N LEU A 226 -43.63 -21.70 -19.78
CA LEU A 226 -43.14 -20.33 -19.89
C LEU A 226 -42.69 -19.98 -21.32
N ALA A 227 -42.13 -20.93 -22.04
CA ALA A 227 -41.82 -20.78 -23.46
C ALA A 227 -43.10 -20.60 -24.30
N SER A 228 -44.16 -21.34 -23.95
CA SER A 228 -45.46 -21.24 -24.62
C SER A 228 -46.17 -19.92 -24.32
N SER A 229 -46.10 -19.42 -23.09
CA SER A 229 -46.69 -18.12 -22.72
C SER A 229 -45.99 -16.94 -23.41
N LEU A 230 -44.68 -17.07 -23.67
CA LEU A 230 -43.90 -16.09 -24.45
C LEU A 230 -44.03 -16.27 -25.97
N GLY A 231 -44.75 -17.29 -26.46
CA GLY A 231 -44.98 -17.55 -27.87
C GLY A 231 -43.85 -18.28 -28.62
N PHE A 232 -42.87 -18.84 -27.90
CA PHE A 232 -41.73 -19.57 -28.45
C PHE A 232 -41.64 -21.00 -27.90
N PRO A 233 -42.56 -21.91 -28.26
CA PRO A 233 -42.58 -23.28 -27.73
C PRO A 233 -41.27 -24.02 -28.05
N GLY A 234 -40.67 -24.66 -27.04
CA GLY A 234 -39.41 -25.40 -27.20
C GLY A 234 -38.13 -24.56 -27.15
N ALA A 235 -38.22 -23.26 -26.83
CA ALA A 235 -37.04 -22.43 -26.60
C ALA A 235 -36.17 -22.97 -25.44
N LYS A 236 -34.85 -22.88 -25.58
CA LYS A 236 -33.89 -23.21 -24.51
C LYS A 236 -34.00 -22.19 -23.36
N ALA A 237 -33.67 -22.61 -22.14
CA ALA A 237 -33.70 -21.76 -20.94
C ALA A 237 -32.97 -20.42 -21.13
N ASP A 238 -31.79 -20.43 -21.75
CA ASP A 238 -31.02 -19.19 -22.01
C ASP A 238 -31.76 -18.22 -22.94
N VAL A 239 -32.49 -18.73 -23.92
CA VAL A 239 -33.26 -17.91 -24.87
C VAL A 239 -34.44 -17.28 -24.14
N ILE A 240 -35.12 -18.05 -23.30
CA ILE A 240 -36.22 -17.57 -22.48
C ILE A 240 -35.75 -16.45 -21.55
N VAL A 241 -34.61 -16.62 -20.85
CA VAL A 241 -34.03 -15.59 -20.00
C VAL A 241 -33.69 -14.33 -20.81
N ARG A 242 -33.16 -14.48 -22.03
CA ARG A 242 -32.89 -13.33 -22.91
C ARG A 242 -34.17 -12.62 -23.34
N LEU A 243 -35.23 -13.35 -23.66
CA LEU A 243 -36.51 -12.76 -24.07
C LEU A 243 -37.18 -12.00 -22.92
N THR A 244 -37.15 -12.55 -21.71
CA THR A 244 -37.70 -11.85 -20.52
C THR A 244 -36.84 -10.66 -20.13
N THR A 245 -35.52 -10.78 -20.19
CA THR A 245 -34.62 -9.66 -19.86
C THR A 245 -34.61 -8.57 -20.94
N ALA A 246 -34.83 -8.89 -22.21
CA ALA A 246 -34.90 -7.90 -23.29
C ALA A 246 -36.03 -6.88 -23.08
N GLN A 247 -37.14 -7.28 -22.46
CA GLN A 247 -38.23 -6.35 -22.11
C GLN A 247 -37.80 -5.32 -21.05
N LEU A 248 -36.81 -5.65 -20.23
CA LEU A 248 -36.29 -4.82 -19.15
C LEU A 248 -35.01 -4.07 -19.53
N GLN A 249 -34.45 -4.33 -20.72
CA GLN A 249 -33.24 -3.64 -21.18
C GLN A 249 -33.52 -2.17 -21.48
N PRO A 250 -32.54 -1.27 -21.25
CA PRO A 250 -32.68 0.13 -21.64
C PRO A 250 -32.86 0.24 -23.16
N GLU A 251 -33.60 1.25 -23.58
CA GLU A 251 -33.81 1.56 -24.99
C GLU A 251 -32.50 2.08 -25.62
N GLU A 252 -32.45 2.14 -26.96
CA GLU A 252 -31.25 2.57 -27.70
C GLU A 252 -30.77 3.98 -27.33
N ASP A 253 -31.68 4.83 -26.84
CA ASP A 253 -31.40 6.19 -26.37
C ASP A 253 -30.81 6.23 -24.94
N GLY A 254 -30.64 5.08 -24.29
CA GLY A 254 -30.14 4.96 -22.92
C GLY A 254 -31.19 5.26 -21.83
N SER A 255 -32.46 5.47 -22.22
CA SER A 255 -33.60 5.55 -21.31
C SER A 255 -33.98 4.17 -20.77
N ASP A 256 -34.45 4.12 -19.51
CA ASP A 256 -35.02 2.86 -18.99
C ASP A 256 -36.28 2.48 -19.78
N SER A 257 -36.42 1.19 -20.05
CA SER A 257 -37.61 0.62 -20.71
C SER A 257 -38.88 0.96 -19.94
N ALA A 258 -39.98 1.16 -20.68
CA ALA A 258 -41.31 1.37 -20.09
C ALA A 258 -41.70 0.26 -19.10
N ALA A 259 -41.36 -1.00 -19.39
CA ALA A 259 -41.65 -2.13 -18.51
C ALA A 259 -40.85 -2.06 -17.20
N LEU A 260 -39.60 -1.61 -17.26
CA LEU A 260 -38.77 -1.39 -16.07
C LEU A 260 -39.36 -0.27 -15.21
N LYS A 261 -39.74 0.86 -15.82
CA LYS A 261 -40.36 1.99 -15.12
C LYS A 261 -41.68 1.60 -14.45
N GLU A 262 -42.51 0.80 -15.11
CA GLU A 262 -43.76 0.29 -14.55
C GLU A 262 -43.49 -0.65 -13.37
N LEU A 263 -42.52 -1.55 -13.50
CA LEU A 263 -42.09 -2.42 -12.40
C LEU A 263 -41.60 -1.60 -11.20
N GLU A 264 -40.72 -0.61 -11.42
CA GLU A 264 -40.24 0.28 -10.35
C GLU A 264 -41.37 1.08 -9.71
N ALA A 265 -42.32 1.59 -10.50
CA ALA A 265 -43.50 2.27 -9.98
C ALA A 265 -44.36 1.33 -9.12
N SER A 266 -44.58 0.09 -9.56
CA SER A 266 -45.33 -0.91 -8.79
C SER A 266 -44.63 -1.26 -7.46
N LEU A 267 -43.31 -1.46 -7.48
CA LEU A 267 -42.51 -1.78 -6.30
C LEU A 267 -42.43 -0.61 -5.33
N SER A 268 -42.30 0.62 -5.84
CA SER A 268 -42.30 1.82 -5.00
C SER A 268 -43.65 2.03 -4.31
N ASN A 269 -44.77 1.85 -5.02
CA ASN A 269 -46.10 1.91 -4.44
C ASN A 269 -46.31 0.81 -3.39
N ALA A 270 -45.93 -0.43 -3.69
CA ALA A 270 -46.00 -1.54 -2.73
C ALA A 270 -45.17 -1.25 -1.47
N ARG A 271 -44.00 -0.62 -1.61
CA ARG A 271 -43.14 -0.25 -0.48
C ARG A 271 -43.75 0.87 0.37
N LEU A 272 -44.41 1.85 -0.24
CA LEU A 272 -45.08 2.94 0.47
C LEU A 272 -46.29 2.46 1.28
N ASP A 273 -46.91 1.36 0.84
CA ASP A 273 -47.98 0.70 1.59
C ASP A 273 -47.48 -0.10 2.80
N ARG A 274 -46.22 -0.56 2.81
CA ARG A 274 -45.69 -1.34 3.95
C ARG A 274 -45.10 -0.43 5.04
N VAL A 275 -45.58 -0.60 6.27
CA VAL A 275 -45.10 0.12 7.46
C VAL A 275 -44.66 -0.87 8.52
N TRP A 276 -43.59 -0.55 9.24
CA TRP A 276 -43.09 -1.36 10.35
C TRP A 276 -43.99 -1.24 11.58
N HIS A 277 -44.45 -2.38 12.10
CA HIS A 277 -45.17 -2.46 13.37
C HIS A 277 -44.22 -2.87 14.51
N PRO A 278 -44.01 -2.04 15.55
CA PRO A 278 -43.07 -2.33 16.64
C PRO A 278 -43.38 -3.60 17.43
N ASP A 279 -44.67 -3.84 17.74
CA ASP A 279 -45.05 -4.95 18.62
C ASP A 279 -44.98 -6.32 17.92
N GLU A 280 -45.44 -6.41 16.67
CA GLU A 280 -45.34 -7.61 15.84
C GLU A 280 -43.93 -7.80 15.22
N GLN A 281 -43.10 -6.76 15.24
CA GLN A 281 -41.79 -6.73 14.56
C GLN A 281 -41.88 -7.18 13.09
N ALA A 282 -42.93 -6.74 12.40
CA ALA A 282 -43.22 -7.12 11.03
C ALA A 282 -43.60 -5.89 10.18
N TRP A 283 -43.49 -6.06 8.86
CA TRP A 283 -43.96 -5.08 7.88
C TRP A 283 -45.42 -5.39 7.52
N VAL A 284 -46.33 -4.51 7.90
CA VAL A 284 -47.78 -4.66 7.72
C VAL A 284 -48.29 -3.62 6.72
N SER A 285 -49.47 -3.83 6.13
CA SER A 285 -50.09 -2.81 5.27
C SER A 285 -50.45 -1.57 6.09
N ARG A 286 -50.29 -0.40 5.48
CA ARG A 286 -50.58 0.90 6.08
C ARG A 286 -52.07 1.06 6.38
N ALA A 287 -52.94 0.40 5.61
CA ALA A 287 -54.38 0.48 5.78
C ALA A 287 -54.86 -0.15 7.09
N ASP A 288 -54.12 -1.13 7.61
CA ASP A 288 -54.49 -1.88 8.81
C ASP A 288 -54.11 -1.16 10.12
N LEU A 289 -53.26 -0.12 10.04
CA LEU A 289 -52.72 0.58 11.21
C LEU A 289 -53.31 1.97 11.42
N SER A 290 -53.39 2.37 12.68
CA SER A 290 -53.73 3.75 13.04
C SER A 290 -52.57 4.71 12.77
N SER A 291 -52.88 6.00 12.56
CA SER A 291 -51.84 7.03 12.38
C SER A 291 -50.89 7.18 13.58
N ALA A 292 -51.32 6.76 14.78
CA ALA A 292 -50.48 6.75 15.99
C ALA A 292 -49.48 5.58 15.97
N ASP A 293 -49.92 4.39 15.55
CA ASP A 293 -49.06 3.21 15.45
C ASP A 293 -48.03 3.35 14.33
N ILE A 294 -48.41 3.96 13.20
CA ILE A 294 -47.48 4.32 12.12
C ILE A 294 -46.34 5.21 12.64
N LYS A 295 -46.66 6.24 13.43
CA LYS A 295 -45.64 7.14 14.03
C LYS A 295 -44.74 6.38 15.00
N ARG A 296 -45.29 5.46 15.80
CA ARG A 296 -44.53 4.59 16.70
C ARG A 296 -43.59 3.67 15.92
N GLY A 297 -44.06 3.11 14.80
CA GLY A 297 -43.26 2.36 13.83
C GLY A 297 -42.04 3.10 13.34
N TYR A 298 -42.24 4.33 12.83
CA TYR A 298 -41.14 5.18 12.39
C TYR A 298 -40.18 5.56 13.52
N ALA A 299 -40.68 5.82 14.73
CA ALA A 299 -39.84 6.09 15.88
C ALA A 299 -38.95 4.89 16.25
N ALA A 300 -39.51 3.67 16.22
CA ALA A 300 -38.76 2.44 16.47
C ALA A 300 -37.69 2.19 15.41
N LEU A 301 -38.01 2.37 14.12
CA LEU A 301 -37.02 2.26 13.03
C LEU A 301 -35.89 3.28 13.17
N LEU A 302 -36.22 4.51 13.57
CA LEU A 302 -35.23 5.56 13.78
C LEU A 302 -34.29 5.21 14.94
N GLU A 303 -34.82 4.62 16.02
CA GLU A 303 -33.99 4.18 17.13
C GLU A 303 -33.10 2.98 16.75
N ASN A 304 -33.63 2.00 16.02
CA ASN A 304 -32.83 0.90 15.46
C ASN A 304 -31.69 1.42 14.57
N ALA A 305 -31.95 2.43 13.76
CA ALA A 305 -30.94 3.07 12.92
C ALA A 305 -29.87 3.80 13.75
N ARG A 306 -30.26 4.47 14.85
CA ARG A 306 -29.32 5.10 15.79
C ARG A 306 -28.43 4.08 16.50
N GLU A 307 -29.00 2.95 16.94
CA GLU A 307 -28.23 1.87 17.52
C GLU A 307 -27.21 1.29 16.53
N ALA A 308 -27.64 1.02 15.29
CA ALA A 308 -26.75 0.56 14.24
C ALA A 308 -25.64 1.58 13.97
N MET A 309 -25.97 2.87 13.89
CA MET A 309 -24.99 3.95 13.75
C MET A 309 -23.97 3.95 14.89
N GLY A 310 -24.42 3.78 16.15
CA GLY A 310 -23.54 3.67 17.31
C GLY A 310 -22.58 2.48 17.23
N ARG A 311 -23.06 1.31 16.79
CA ARG A 311 -22.24 0.11 16.59
C ARG A 311 -21.20 0.33 15.48
N TYR A 312 -21.61 0.85 14.32
CA TYR A 312 -20.70 1.13 13.21
C TYR A 312 -19.68 2.22 13.55
N ALA A 313 -20.08 3.28 14.24
CA ALA A 313 -19.18 4.33 14.70
C ALA A 313 -18.14 3.80 15.70
N SER A 314 -18.55 2.92 16.62
CA SER A 314 -17.62 2.26 17.55
C SER A 314 -16.61 1.39 16.82
N ASN A 315 -17.06 0.60 15.84
CA ASN A 315 -16.19 -0.25 15.03
C ASN A 315 -15.25 0.58 14.15
N SER A 316 -15.75 1.60 13.45
CA SER A 316 -14.94 2.55 12.68
C SER A 316 -13.90 3.21 13.56
N GLY A 317 -14.27 3.67 14.76
CA GLY A 317 -13.32 4.25 15.71
C GLY A 317 -12.23 3.28 16.17
N LYS A 318 -12.49 1.97 16.25
CA LYS A 318 -11.46 0.94 16.52
C LYS A 318 -10.54 0.76 15.31
N ASP A 319 -11.11 0.69 14.13
CA ASP A 319 -10.34 0.50 12.89
C ASP A 319 -9.50 1.73 12.56
N GLU A 320 -10.03 2.94 12.74
CA GLU A 320 -9.29 4.19 12.64
C GLU A 320 -8.11 4.24 13.62
N LYS A 321 -8.30 3.80 14.88
CA LYS A 321 -7.19 3.72 15.85
C LYS A 321 -6.11 2.72 15.41
N ARG A 322 -6.51 1.57 14.86
CA ARG A 322 -5.59 0.57 14.31
C ARG A 322 -4.82 1.14 13.11
N LEU A 323 -5.53 1.75 12.16
CA LEU A 323 -4.96 2.39 10.98
C LEU A 323 -4.04 3.55 11.37
N ALA A 324 -4.40 4.38 12.35
CA ALA A 324 -3.54 5.44 12.85
C ALA A 324 -2.24 4.89 13.45
N LYS A 325 -2.29 3.77 14.19
CA LYS A 325 -1.09 3.12 14.73
C LYS A 325 -0.20 2.53 13.63
N LEU A 326 -0.79 1.90 12.62
CA LEU A 326 -0.04 1.26 11.52
C LEU A 326 0.50 2.28 10.51
N LEU A 327 -0.34 3.21 10.09
CA LEU A 327 -0.07 4.14 8.99
C LEU A 327 0.42 5.50 9.45
N GLY A 328 0.21 5.91 10.70
CA GLY A 328 0.58 7.25 11.18
C GLY A 328 2.08 7.54 11.02
N GLY A 329 2.94 6.57 11.32
CA GLY A 329 4.38 6.71 11.10
C GLY A 329 4.78 6.75 9.62
N TYR A 330 4.06 6.04 8.75
CA TYR A 330 4.26 6.14 7.30
C TYR A 330 3.79 7.48 6.73
N GLN A 331 2.65 8.00 7.21
CA GLN A 331 2.12 9.30 6.83
C GLN A 331 3.07 10.43 7.26
N ALA A 332 3.58 10.42 8.49
CA ALA A 332 4.55 11.41 8.96
C ALA A 332 5.85 11.38 8.16
N ARG A 333 6.37 10.18 7.84
CA ARG A 333 7.53 10.03 6.95
C ARG A 333 7.25 10.55 5.55
N SER A 334 6.11 10.23 4.97
CA SER A 334 5.71 10.70 3.64
C SER A 334 5.63 12.23 3.60
N GLN A 335 4.97 12.85 4.60
CA GLN A 335 4.90 14.30 4.71
C GLN A 335 6.29 14.94 4.87
N GLY A 336 7.15 14.38 5.73
CA GLY A 336 8.52 14.87 5.90
C GLY A 336 9.41 14.70 4.66
N MET A 337 9.22 13.62 3.88
CA MET A 337 9.92 13.45 2.60
C MET A 337 9.41 14.45 1.56
N ARG A 338 8.10 14.69 1.53
CA ARG A 338 7.49 15.69 0.64
C ARG A 338 8.04 17.09 0.90
N THR A 339 8.14 17.52 2.16
CA THR A 339 8.70 18.84 2.50
C THR A 339 10.17 18.94 2.09
N LYS A 340 10.99 17.93 2.42
CA LYS A 340 12.41 17.89 2.02
C LYS A 340 12.60 17.94 0.50
N LEU A 341 11.75 17.24 -0.25
CA LEU A 341 11.81 17.23 -1.71
C LEU A 341 11.52 18.61 -2.28
N VAL A 342 10.49 19.31 -1.75
CA VAL A 342 10.16 20.68 -2.16
C VAL A 342 11.30 21.65 -1.83
N GLU A 343 11.85 21.57 -0.61
CA GLU A 343 12.99 22.40 -0.20
C GLU A 343 14.22 22.16 -1.08
N ALA A 344 14.59 20.90 -1.31
CA ALA A 344 15.71 20.54 -2.17
C ALA A 344 15.52 21.02 -3.61
N PHE A 345 14.30 20.92 -4.15
CA PHE A 345 14.00 21.42 -5.48
C PHE A 345 14.13 22.95 -5.55
N SER A 346 13.64 23.67 -4.52
CA SER A 346 13.81 25.13 -4.45
C SER A 346 15.27 25.56 -4.33
N ALA A 347 16.08 24.82 -3.58
CA ALA A 347 17.52 25.08 -3.48
C ALA A 347 18.24 24.81 -4.79
N LEU A 348 17.86 23.74 -5.50
CA LEU A 348 18.39 23.42 -6.83
C LEU A 348 18.09 24.53 -7.85
N THR A 349 16.86 25.03 -7.88
CA THR A 349 16.49 26.11 -8.82
C THR A 349 17.24 27.41 -8.50
N GLN A 350 17.37 27.78 -7.22
CA GLN A 350 18.17 28.93 -6.81
C GLN A 350 19.65 28.77 -7.17
N ALA A 351 20.23 27.59 -6.96
CA ALA A 351 21.62 27.30 -7.32
C ALA A 351 21.84 27.38 -8.84
N ALA A 352 20.89 26.88 -9.64
CA ALA A 352 20.95 26.97 -11.10
C ALA A 352 20.89 28.43 -11.59
N LEU A 353 20.00 29.24 -11.01
CA LEU A 353 19.93 30.68 -11.31
C LEU A 353 21.21 31.41 -10.92
N ALA A 354 21.77 31.11 -9.74
CA ALA A 354 23.02 31.69 -9.27
C ALA A 354 24.19 31.30 -10.17
N GLN A 355 24.28 30.03 -10.59
CA GLN A 355 25.29 29.56 -11.53
C GLN A 355 25.21 30.35 -12.84
N GLU A 356 24.02 30.49 -13.42
CA GLU A 356 23.84 31.25 -14.66
C GLU A 356 24.27 32.72 -14.49
N ALA A 357 23.90 33.33 -13.37
CA ALA A 357 24.32 34.70 -13.04
C ALA A 357 25.85 34.82 -12.91
N TYR A 358 26.52 33.88 -12.24
CA TYR A 358 27.98 33.90 -12.09
C TYR A 358 28.70 33.64 -13.42
N VAL A 359 28.19 32.78 -14.28
CA VAL A 359 28.75 32.56 -15.62
C VAL A 359 28.65 33.82 -16.47
N ARG A 360 27.55 34.58 -16.36
CA ARG A 360 27.42 35.88 -17.05
C ARG A 360 28.38 36.91 -16.45
N LEU A 361 28.43 37.02 -15.13
CA LEU A 361 29.33 37.93 -14.42
C LEU A 361 30.79 37.65 -14.74
N GLU A 362 31.20 36.38 -14.81
CA GLU A 362 32.57 36.00 -15.18
C GLU A 362 32.93 36.52 -16.57
N LYS A 363 32.04 36.38 -17.55
CA LYS A 363 32.28 36.88 -18.92
C LYS A 363 32.38 38.41 -18.95
N GLU A 364 31.55 39.11 -18.20
CA GLU A 364 31.58 40.57 -18.13
C GLU A 364 32.85 41.06 -17.41
N GLU A 365 33.20 40.45 -16.29
CA GLU A 365 34.42 40.78 -15.55
C GLU A 365 35.67 40.47 -16.38
N GLN A 366 35.63 39.41 -17.21
CA GLN A 366 36.72 39.07 -18.14
C GLN A 366 37.05 40.20 -19.12
N VAL A 367 36.03 40.92 -19.59
CA VAL A 367 36.24 42.08 -20.45
C VAL A 367 36.65 43.29 -19.61
N SER A 368 35.95 43.55 -18.50
CA SER A 368 36.22 44.71 -17.65
C SER A 368 37.63 44.72 -17.06
N TYR A 369 38.20 43.56 -16.72
CA TYR A 369 39.57 43.53 -16.19
C TYR A 369 40.60 43.92 -17.26
N GLN A 370 40.40 43.51 -18.53
CA GLN A 370 41.31 43.86 -19.61
C GLN A 370 41.31 45.36 -19.84
N ASP A 371 40.13 45.97 -19.97
CA ASP A 371 39.98 47.43 -20.10
C ASP A 371 40.64 48.17 -18.94
N ARG A 372 40.51 47.65 -17.72
CA ARG A 372 41.11 48.25 -16.52
C ARG A 372 42.64 48.16 -16.54
N ILE A 373 43.20 47.03 -16.96
CA ILE A 373 44.65 46.86 -17.12
C ILE A 373 45.18 47.79 -18.20
N GLU A 374 44.53 47.86 -19.35
CA GLU A 374 44.92 48.75 -20.46
C GLU A 374 44.92 50.20 -20.00
N ARG A 375 43.83 50.66 -19.39
CA ARG A 375 43.72 52.02 -18.85
C ARG A 375 44.82 52.34 -17.83
N LEU A 376 45.07 51.45 -16.87
CA LEU A 376 46.11 51.65 -15.87
C LEU A 376 47.50 51.68 -16.51
N THR A 377 47.75 50.84 -17.51
CA THR A 377 49.01 50.79 -18.25
C THR A 377 49.24 52.11 -19.00
N GLU A 378 48.22 52.67 -19.63
CA GLU A 378 48.30 54.00 -20.26
C GLU A 378 48.58 55.11 -19.25
N GLU A 379 47.91 55.10 -18.10
CA GLU A 379 48.13 56.08 -17.02
C GLU A 379 49.57 55.99 -16.47
N VAL A 380 50.09 54.77 -16.25
CA VAL A 380 51.48 54.55 -15.82
C VAL A 380 52.47 55.02 -16.88
N ASN A 381 52.25 54.71 -18.16
CA ASN A 381 53.12 55.18 -19.24
C ASN A 381 53.17 56.71 -19.33
N LYS A 382 52.02 57.39 -19.12
CA LYS A 382 51.98 58.86 -19.04
C LYS A 382 52.81 59.39 -17.87
N LEU A 383 52.77 58.73 -16.70
CA LEU A 383 53.57 59.10 -15.53
C LEU A 383 55.07 58.87 -15.77
N VAL A 384 55.45 57.73 -16.34
CA VAL A 384 56.85 57.41 -16.69
C VAL A 384 57.42 58.45 -17.66
N ASN A 385 56.65 58.86 -18.67
CA ASN A 385 57.08 59.91 -19.59
C ASN A 385 57.28 61.26 -18.89
N LYS A 386 56.36 61.64 -17.99
CA LYS A 386 56.48 62.88 -17.19
C LYS A 386 57.70 62.83 -16.26
N GLU A 387 57.92 61.70 -15.60
CA GLU A 387 59.10 61.49 -14.75
C GLU A 387 60.38 61.61 -15.55
N ALA A 388 60.45 60.97 -16.72
CA ALA A 388 61.63 61.04 -17.60
C ALA A 388 61.92 62.46 -18.08
N VAL A 389 60.90 63.29 -18.33
CA VAL A 389 61.08 64.72 -18.64
C VAL A 389 61.62 65.46 -17.42
N ALA A 390 60.97 65.31 -16.26
CA ALA A 390 61.40 65.98 -15.03
C ALA A 390 62.83 65.61 -14.60
N GLN A 391 63.24 64.34 -14.76
CA GLN A 391 64.60 63.90 -14.48
C GLN A 391 65.63 64.51 -15.44
N ARG A 392 65.29 64.70 -16.72
CA ARG A 392 66.17 65.39 -17.69
C ARG A 392 66.33 66.86 -17.31
N ASP A 393 65.24 67.54 -17.01
CA ASP A 393 65.25 68.96 -16.61
C ASP A 393 66.05 69.15 -15.32
N PHE A 394 65.85 68.27 -14.33
CA PHE A 394 66.63 68.28 -13.09
C PHE A 394 68.13 68.09 -13.37
N LYS A 395 68.49 67.17 -14.26
CA LYS A 395 69.89 66.94 -14.62
C LYS A 395 70.53 68.20 -15.23
N VAL A 396 69.84 68.85 -16.17
CA VAL A 396 70.32 70.10 -16.78
C VAL A 396 70.52 71.18 -15.73
N LEU A 397 69.52 71.40 -14.86
CA LEU A 397 69.61 72.39 -13.79
C LEU A 397 70.68 72.06 -12.75
N ASP A 398 70.91 70.78 -12.44
CA ASP A 398 71.97 70.35 -11.53
C ASP A 398 73.35 70.57 -12.14
N ASP A 399 73.52 70.28 -13.44
CA ASP A 399 74.76 70.54 -14.18
C ASP A 399 75.06 72.06 -14.23
N GLU A 400 74.06 72.90 -14.53
CA GLU A 400 74.18 74.37 -14.48
C GLU A 400 74.52 74.87 -13.07
N ARG A 401 73.84 74.35 -12.04
CA ARG A 401 74.12 74.70 -10.64
C ARG A 401 75.54 74.34 -10.24
N ARG A 402 76.06 73.19 -10.68
CA ARG A 402 77.45 72.77 -10.42
C ARG A 402 78.43 73.71 -11.10
N ALA A 403 78.21 74.03 -12.37
CA ALA A 403 79.05 74.98 -13.10
C ALA A 403 79.09 76.36 -12.43
N LEU A 404 77.94 76.89 -12.01
CA LEU A 404 77.88 78.18 -11.29
C LEU A 404 78.55 78.12 -9.91
N ARG A 405 78.50 76.97 -9.22
CA ARG A 405 79.20 76.80 -7.95
C ARG A 405 80.72 76.77 -8.13
N GLU A 406 81.20 76.05 -9.15
CA GLU A 406 82.62 76.06 -9.52
C GLU A 406 83.08 77.48 -9.85
N GLU A 407 82.29 78.24 -10.62
CA GLU A 407 82.59 79.64 -10.94
C GLU A 407 82.62 80.55 -9.68
N ILE A 408 81.68 80.35 -8.73
CA ILE A 408 81.68 81.08 -7.46
C ILE A 408 82.91 80.72 -6.61
N GLU A 409 83.26 79.43 -6.52
CA GLU A 409 84.45 78.97 -5.78
C GLU A 409 85.74 79.56 -6.40
N ASP A 410 85.86 79.56 -7.72
CA ASP A 410 86.98 80.19 -8.44
C ASP A 410 87.06 81.70 -8.16
N LEU A 411 85.92 82.41 -8.19
CA LEU A 411 85.85 83.83 -7.85
C LEU A 411 86.18 84.10 -6.38
N GLN A 412 85.75 83.24 -5.45
CA GLN A 412 86.10 83.35 -4.04
C GLN A 412 87.59 83.18 -3.81
N VAL A 413 88.23 82.19 -4.44
CA VAL A 413 89.69 82.02 -4.40
C VAL A 413 90.40 83.26 -4.94
N GLN A 414 89.90 83.88 -6.01
CA GLN A 414 90.46 85.13 -6.53
C GLN A 414 90.32 86.29 -5.52
N VAL A 415 89.17 86.44 -4.88
CA VAL A 415 88.95 87.47 -3.85
C VAL A 415 89.85 87.23 -2.64
N ASP A 416 89.93 86.01 -2.12
CA ASP A 416 90.79 85.65 -0.98
C ASP A 416 92.27 85.90 -1.30
N MET A 417 92.70 85.61 -2.53
CA MET A 417 94.05 85.94 -3.00
C MET A 417 94.30 87.45 -3.03
N LEU A 418 93.36 88.25 -3.54
CA LEU A 418 93.45 89.71 -3.55
C LEU A 418 93.43 90.30 -2.13
N GLU A 419 92.62 89.76 -1.23
CA GLU A 419 92.61 90.16 0.19
C GLU A 419 93.92 89.78 0.90
N ALA A 420 94.50 88.61 0.60
CA ALA A 420 95.80 88.21 1.10
C ALA A 420 96.94 89.09 0.55
N GLU A 421 96.86 89.48 -0.73
CA GLU A 421 97.77 90.48 -1.32
C GLU A 421 97.63 91.83 -0.62
N ALA A 422 96.40 92.32 -0.40
CA ALA A 422 96.14 93.57 0.33
C ALA A 422 96.62 93.54 1.79
N MET A 423 96.38 92.45 2.51
CA MET A 423 96.89 92.26 3.88
C MET A 423 98.42 92.20 3.93
N ASN A 424 99.06 91.58 2.94
CA ASN A 424 100.52 91.59 2.82
C ASN A 424 101.05 93.00 2.51
N GLU A 425 100.37 93.77 1.66
CA GLU A 425 100.71 95.17 1.38
C GLU A 425 100.53 96.06 2.62
N GLU A 426 99.45 95.88 3.39
CA GLU A 426 99.23 96.61 4.65
C GLU A 426 100.26 96.23 5.72
N ALA A 427 100.64 94.95 5.84
CA ALA A 427 101.67 94.49 6.78
C ALA A 427 103.09 94.95 6.40
N LEU A 428 103.34 95.27 5.11
CA LEU A 428 104.59 95.87 4.63
C LEU A 428 104.63 97.40 4.83
N ALA A 429 103.48 98.03 5.12
CA ALA A 429 103.35 99.47 5.32
C ALA A 429 103.45 99.92 6.80
N THR A 430 103.55 98.98 7.75
CA THR A 430 103.89 99.18 9.18
C THR A 430 105.32 98.79 9.48
#